data_AF-A0A7X3GMI3-F1
#
_entry.id   AF-A0A7X3GMI3-F1
#
_cell.length_a   1.000
_cell.length_b   1.000
_cell.length_c   1.000
_cell.angle_alpha   90.00
_cell.angle_beta   90.00
_cell.angle_gamma   90.00
#
_symmetry.space_group_name_H-M   'P 1'
#
loop_
_entity.id
_entity.type
_entity.pdbx_description
1 polymer ?
#
loop_
_entity_poly.entity_id
_entity_poly.type
_entity_poly.pdbx_seq_one_letter_code
_entity_poly.pdbx_strand_id
1 'polypeptide(L)'
;MEADYLKYADSIDHEKIPFRGIGTYYTYYISPNDTTLYCGFSLEGVSNPDELFEYGLGGMRDVQMAPSSAFGLADVRITGVCLVDGGKCNYFIGKDKINPASANSLTTLMWDAYEEDLDGDGVTEVVIVAPNQPIRKIYIYKYTKGRMEWTEVTEALKREPVDKIMYDSKNKRFIAQSGSVATSYRYAEGKDRLIRVKQ
;
A
#
# COMPACT_ATOMS: atom_id res chain seq x y z
N MET A 1 5.54 10.75 10.83
CA MET A 1 6.94 10.36 11.09
C MET A 1 7.72 11.10 10.03
N GLU A 2 8.46 12.14 10.39
CA GLU A 2 9.38 12.78 9.44
C GLU A 2 10.42 11.72 9.07
N ALA A 3 10.61 11.47 7.77
CA ALA A 3 11.67 10.59 7.33
C ALA A 3 12.98 11.34 7.52
N ASP A 4 13.81 10.91 8.47
CA ASP A 4 15.13 11.48 8.66
C ASP A 4 16.02 11.08 7.47
N TYR A 5 16.52 12.06 6.74
CA TYR A 5 17.55 11.86 5.72
C TYR A 5 18.85 11.51 6.42
N LEU A 6 19.20 10.22 6.43
CA LEU A 6 20.50 9.78 6.89
C LEU A 6 21.47 9.86 5.70
N LYS A 7 22.63 10.49 5.93
CA LYS A 7 23.74 10.49 4.97
C LYS A 7 24.51 9.19 5.17
N TYR A 8 24.42 8.28 4.20
CA TYR A 8 24.94 6.90 4.33
C TYR A 8 26.34 6.72 3.72
N ALA A 9 27.21 7.73 3.76
CA ALA A 9 28.55 7.64 3.19
C ALA A 9 29.40 6.44 3.70
N ASP A 10 29.01 5.84 4.84
CA ASP A 10 29.69 4.71 5.47
C ASP A 10 28.85 3.41 5.56
N SER A 11 27.65 3.32 4.97
CA SER A 11 26.85 2.08 5.04
C SER A 11 27.44 0.96 4.17
N ILE A 12 27.31 -0.28 4.63
CA ILE A 12 27.62 -1.45 3.80
C ILE A 12 26.32 -1.90 3.13
N ASP A 13 26.24 -1.64 1.82
CA ASP A 13 25.14 -2.13 0.98
C ASP A 13 25.06 -3.65 1.06
N HIS A 14 23.90 -4.16 1.47
CA HIS A 14 23.60 -5.59 1.43
C HIS A 14 22.94 -5.95 0.11
N GLU A 15 21.95 -5.16 -0.33
CA GLU A 15 21.26 -5.34 -1.60
C GLU A 15 20.83 -3.99 -2.19
N LYS A 16 20.94 -3.86 -3.51
CA LYS A 16 20.53 -2.68 -4.28
C LYS A 16 19.71 -3.08 -5.49
N ILE A 17 18.45 -2.63 -5.55
CA ILE A 17 17.51 -3.00 -6.61
C ILE A 17 17.04 -1.73 -7.35
N PRO A 18 17.56 -1.45 -8.56
CA PRO A 18 17.19 -0.27 -9.32
C PRO A 18 15.85 -0.43 -10.06
N PHE A 19 15.03 0.62 -10.05
CA PHE A 19 13.76 0.73 -10.78
C PHE A 19 13.81 1.96 -11.70
N ARG A 20 13.99 1.72 -13.00
CA ARG A 20 14.19 2.76 -14.02
C ARG A 20 13.05 3.80 -13.99
N GLY A 21 13.41 5.08 -13.89
CA GLY A 21 12.45 6.18 -13.90
C GLY A 21 11.72 6.41 -12.57
N ILE A 22 12.07 5.65 -11.53
CA ILE A 22 11.41 5.71 -10.22
C ILE A 22 12.44 5.94 -9.12
N GLY A 23 13.44 5.08 -9.01
CA GLY A 23 14.34 5.10 -7.87
C GLY A 23 15.13 3.81 -7.69
N THR A 24 15.65 3.61 -6.49
CA THR A 24 16.37 2.40 -6.10
C THR A 24 15.97 2.00 -4.69
N TYR A 25 15.73 0.71 -4.48
CA TYR A 25 15.52 0.13 -3.16
C TYR A 25 16.85 -0.37 -2.60
N TYR A 26 17.06 -0.19 -1.29
CA TYR A 26 18.27 -0.59 -0.59
C TYR A 26 17.93 -1.43 0.63
N THR A 27 18.75 -2.44 0.88
CA THR A 27 18.95 -2.98 2.23
C THR A 27 20.41 -2.81 2.62
N TYR A 28 20.67 -2.44 3.87
CA TYR A 28 22.00 -2.10 4.34
C TYR A 28 22.16 -2.36 5.84
N TYR A 29 23.41 -2.46 6.28
CA TYR A 29 23.79 -2.41 7.69
C TYR A 29 24.39 -1.02 7.97
N ILE A 30 24.04 -0.40 9.11
CA ILE A 30 24.54 0.94 9.45
C ILE A 30 26.06 0.92 9.68
N SER A 31 26.59 -0.18 10.21
CA SER A 31 28.03 -0.34 10.43
C SER A 31 28.48 -1.79 10.18
N PRO A 32 29.79 -2.05 10.00
CA PRO A 32 30.30 -3.40 9.75
C PRO A 32 30.01 -4.43 10.84
N ASN A 33 29.78 -3.97 12.08
CA ASN A 33 29.49 -4.83 13.22
C ASN A 33 27.99 -4.87 13.56
N ASP A 34 27.17 -4.17 12.79
CA ASP A 34 25.73 -4.18 13.00
C ASP A 34 25.15 -5.51 12.51
N THR A 35 24.28 -6.12 13.32
CA THR A 35 23.54 -7.33 12.97
C THR A 35 22.12 -7.02 12.50
N THR A 36 21.73 -5.74 12.58
CA THR A 36 20.41 -5.26 12.21
C THR A 36 20.41 -4.84 10.76
N LEU A 37 19.63 -5.54 9.94
CA LEU A 37 19.38 -5.11 8.57
C LEU A 37 18.37 -3.97 8.57
N TYR A 38 18.64 -2.93 7.79
CA TYR A 38 17.73 -1.81 7.55
C TYR A 38 17.31 -1.80 6.09
N CYS A 39 16.24 -1.08 5.80
CA CYS A 39 15.86 -0.79 4.43
C CYS A 39 15.42 0.65 4.22
N GLY A 40 15.66 1.10 2.99
CA GLY A 40 15.32 2.42 2.54
C GLY A 40 15.26 2.49 1.02
N PHE A 41 15.10 3.69 0.50
CA PHE A 41 14.99 3.92 -0.92
C PHE A 41 15.48 5.31 -1.30
N SER A 42 15.99 5.43 -2.51
CA SER A 42 16.21 6.72 -3.16
C SER A 42 15.17 6.90 -4.26
N LEU A 43 14.62 8.09 -4.42
CA LEU A 43 13.71 8.43 -5.52
C LEU A 43 14.42 9.29 -6.56
N GLU A 44 14.23 8.95 -7.83
CA GLU A 44 14.77 9.72 -8.94
C GLU A 44 14.17 11.14 -8.97
N GLY A 45 15.06 12.13 -9.05
CA GLY A 45 14.71 13.56 -9.03
C GLY A 45 14.32 14.12 -7.67
N VAL A 46 14.34 13.31 -6.61
CA VAL A 46 14.00 13.71 -5.24
C VAL A 46 15.19 13.55 -4.31
N SER A 47 15.78 12.35 -4.24
CA SER A 47 16.90 12.03 -3.34
C SER A 47 18.23 12.54 -3.89
N ASN A 48 19.07 13.11 -3.02
CA ASN A 48 20.48 13.33 -3.36
C ASN A 48 21.24 11.98 -3.48
N PRO A 49 22.40 11.94 -4.16
CA PRO A 49 23.14 10.69 -4.40
C PRO A 49 23.49 9.86 -3.15
N ASP A 50 23.64 10.51 -2.00
CA ASP A 50 24.04 9.87 -0.72
C ASP A 50 22.90 9.86 0.32
N GLU A 51 21.67 10.13 -0.10
CA GLU A 51 20.50 10.22 0.75
C GLU A 51 19.53 9.06 0.47
N LEU A 52 19.16 8.35 1.53
CA LEU A 52 18.09 7.37 1.50
C LEU A 52 16.97 7.83 2.42
N PHE A 53 15.74 7.62 1.97
CA PHE A 53 14.59 7.62 2.85
C PHE A 53 14.58 6.27 3.59
N GLU A 54 14.88 6.29 4.89
CA GLU A 54 14.83 5.10 5.74
C GLU A 54 13.38 4.75 6.09
N TYR A 55 13.02 3.47 5.99
CA TYR A 55 11.72 2.95 6.44
C TYR A 55 11.79 2.20 7.77
N GLY A 56 12.99 1.84 8.21
CA GLY A 56 13.24 1.16 9.45
C GLY A 56 13.82 -0.24 9.25
N LEU A 57 13.48 -1.14 10.17
CA LEU A 57 14.15 -2.41 10.35
C LEU A 57 13.70 -3.48 9.36
N GLY A 58 14.66 -4.35 9.00
CA GLY A 58 14.48 -5.48 8.11
C GLY A 58 14.68 -5.14 6.63
N GLY A 59 14.30 -6.09 5.78
CA GLY A 59 14.26 -5.94 4.34
C GLY A 59 13.02 -6.62 3.79
N MET A 60 12.60 -6.19 2.61
CA MET A 60 11.55 -6.87 1.85
C MET A 60 12.18 -7.79 0.81
N ARG A 61 11.54 -8.93 0.57
CA ARG A 61 11.86 -9.80 -0.58
C ARG A 61 10.93 -9.51 -1.74
N ASP A 62 11.37 -9.84 -2.96
CA ASP A 62 10.58 -9.68 -4.19
C ASP A 62 10.05 -8.26 -4.38
N VAL A 63 10.91 -7.27 -4.10
CA VAL A 63 10.53 -5.85 -4.10
C VAL A 63 10.15 -5.38 -5.49
N GLN A 64 9.09 -4.57 -5.54
CA GLN A 64 8.63 -3.88 -6.73
C GLN A 64 8.39 -2.41 -6.38
N MET A 65 8.83 -1.50 -7.24
CA MET A 65 8.41 -0.10 -7.23
C MET A 65 7.62 0.20 -8.49
N ALA A 66 6.48 0.87 -8.34
CA ALA A 66 5.63 1.26 -9.45
C ALA A 66 5.06 2.66 -9.22
N PRO A 67 4.69 3.39 -10.29
CA PRO A 67 3.86 4.57 -10.15
C PRO A 67 2.56 4.22 -9.42
N SER A 68 2.12 5.12 -8.55
CA SER A 68 0.89 4.96 -7.78
C SER A 68 -0.01 6.15 -8.03
N SER A 69 -1.32 5.96 -7.85
CA SER A 69 -2.30 7.04 -7.81
C SER A 69 -3.14 7.01 -6.54
N ALA A 70 -2.78 6.10 -5.61
CA ALA A 70 -3.47 5.88 -4.36
C ALA A 70 -3.79 7.21 -3.67
N PHE A 71 -5.04 7.33 -3.27
CA PHE A 71 -5.58 8.45 -2.51
C PHE A 71 -5.55 9.80 -3.26
N GLY A 72 -5.21 9.81 -4.55
CA GLY A 72 -4.94 11.04 -5.32
C GLY A 72 -3.67 11.78 -4.87
N LEU A 73 -2.82 11.12 -4.07
CA LEU A 73 -1.68 11.73 -3.40
C LEU A 73 -0.37 10.98 -3.61
N ALA A 74 -0.42 9.66 -3.79
CA ALA A 74 0.77 8.87 -3.99
C ALA A 74 1.31 9.07 -5.41
N ASP A 75 2.63 9.10 -5.55
CA ASP A 75 3.35 9.06 -6.81
C ASP A 75 4.02 7.70 -7.01
N VAL A 76 4.44 7.05 -5.93
CA VAL A 76 5.16 5.78 -5.96
C VAL A 76 4.58 4.84 -4.92
N ARG A 77 4.42 3.57 -5.31
CA ARG A 77 4.18 2.46 -4.39
C ARG A 77 5.36 1.50 -4.41
N ILE A 78 5.81 1.13 -3.22
CA ILE A 78 6.80 0.08 -3.02
C ILE A 78 6.09 -1.12 -2.39
N THR A 79 6.21 -2.28 -3.00
CA THR A 79 5.59 -3.52 -2.52
C THR A 79 6.65 -4.60 -2.39
N GLY A 80 6.53 -5.45 -1.37
CA GLY A 80 7.39 -6.63 -1.22
C GLY A 80 6.91 -7.54 -0.10
N VAL A 81 7.48 -8.73 -0.01
CA VAL A 81 7.20 -9.69 1.07
C VAL A 81 7.97 -9.26 2.31
N CYS A 82 7.26 -8.90 3.38
CA CYS A 82 7.85 -8.39 4.62
C CYS A 82 7.54 -9.27 5.85
N LEU A 83 6.65 -10.25 5.72
CA LEU A 83 6.33 -11.21 6.79
C LEU A 83 6.89 -12.60 6.47
N VAL A 84 7.16 -13.36 7.53
CA VAL A 84 7.66 -14.74 7.46
C VAL A 84 6.68 -15.69 6.79
N ASP A 85 5.38 -15.41 6.88
CA ASP A 85 4.29 -16.21 6.28
C ASP A 85 3.99 -15.83 4.82
N GLY A 86 4.79 -14.94 4.22
CA GLY A 86 4.57 -14.45 2.86
C GLY A 86 3.68 -13.21 2.77
N GLY A 87 3.26 -12.64 3.90
CA GLY A 87 2.53 -11.37 3.91
C GLY A 87 3.34 -10.22 3.28
N LYS A 88 2.64 -9.39 2.50
CA LYS A 88 3.21 -8.25 1.80
C LYS A 88 3.12 -6.96 2.62
N CYS A 89 4.05 -6.05 2.38
CA CYS A 89 3.97 -4.65 2.80
C CYS A 89 3.84 -3.77 1.57
N ASN A 90 3.05 -2.71 1.69
CA ASN A 90 2.84 -1.71 0.65
C ASN A 90 3.09 -0.34 1.25
N TYR A 91 4.07 0.37 0.71
CA TYR A 91 4.43 1.73 1.10
C TYR A 91 3.96 2.69 0.01
N PHE A 92 3.20 3.70 0.40
CA PHE A 92 2.66 4.70 -0.52
C PHE A 92 3.33 6.04 -0.27
N ILE A 93 4.00 6.57 -1.29
CA ILE A 93 4.87 7.74 -1.19
C ILE A 93 4.37 8.84 -2.10
N GLY A 94 4.17 10.02 -1.52
CA GLY A 94 3.84 11.24 -2.24
C GLY A 94 5.07 12.14 -2.30
N LYS A 95 5.41 12.64 -3.49
CA LYS A 95 6.40 13.69 -3.68
C LYS A 95 5.79 15.03 -3.26
N ASP A 96 6.57 15.86 -2.58
CA ASP A 96 6.12 17.19 -2.21
C ASP A 96 6.05 18.07 -3.48
N LYS A 97 4.88 18.65 -3.72
CA LYS A 97 4.61 19.50 -4.89
C LYS A 97 5.20 20.91 -4.76
N ILE A 98 5.48 21.36 -3.53
CA ILE A 98 6.10 22.65 -3.21
C ILE A 98 7.61 22.51 -3.20
N ASN A 99 8.13 21.42 -2.61
CA ASN A 99 9.55 21.11 -2.58
C ASN A 99 9.84 19.79 -3.32
N PRO A 100 10.12 19.82 -4.64
CA PRO A 100 10.37 18.62 -5.44
C PRO A 100 11.53 17.75 -4.96
N ALA A 101 12.45 18.31 -4.15
CA ALA A 101 13.54 17.58 -3.51
C ALA A 101 13.11 16.89 -2.20
N SER A 102 11.81 16.67 -1.99
CA SER A 102 11.30 15.97 -0.83
C SER A 102 10.12 15.05 -1.14
N ALA A 103 9.97 14.00 -0.34
CA ALA A 103 8.86 13.08 -0.39
C ALA A 103 8.42 12.69 1.03
N ASN A 104 7.16 12.27 1.16
CA ASN A 104 6.56 11.87 2.42
C ASN A 104 5.96 10.47 2.31
N SER A 105 6.15 9.68 3.37
CA SER A 105 5.39 8.46 3.56
C SER A 105 3.94 8.80 3.91
N LEU A 106 3.00 8.45 3.03
CA LEU A 106 1.58 8.71 3.23
C LEU A 106 0.97 7.68 4.18
N THR A 107 1.22 6.40 3.90
CA THR A 107 0.78 5.28 4.75
C THR A 107 1.53 4.01 4.38
N THR A 108 1.54 3.07 5.32
CA THR A 108 2.00 1.70 5.12
C THR A 108 0.84 0.75 5.36
N LEU A 109 0.55 -0.11 4.39
CA LEU A 109 -0.55 -1.08 4.48
C LEU A 109 -0.02 -2.49 4.28
N MET A 110 -0.49 -3.41 5.11
CA MET A 110 -0.11 -4.82 5.05
C MET A 110 -1.07 -5.61 4.14
N TRP A 111 -0.57 -6.71 3.59
CA TRP A 111 -1.27 -7.68 2.73
C TRP A 111 -1.45 -7.24 1.27
N ASP A 112 -2.24 -7.98 0.49
CA ASP A 112 -2.45 -7.63 -0.92
C ASP A 112 -3.26 -6.34 -1.04
N ALA A 113 -2.71 -5.36 -1.74
CA ALA A 113 -3.32 -4.06 -1.95
C ALA A 113 -3.63 -3.81 -3.44
N TYR A 114 -4.83 -3.30 -3.73
CA TYR A 114 -5.32 -2.98 -5.07
C TYR A 114 -5.70 -1.51 -5.12
N GLU A 115 -5.20 -0.78 -6.11
CA GLU A 115 -5.49 0.64 -6.33
C GLU A 115 -6.59 0.77 -7.37
N GLU A 116 -7.76 1.26 -6.97
CA GLU A 116 -8.91 1.41 -7.84
C GLU A 116 -9.73 2.64 -7.46
N ASP A 117 -10.13 3.45 -8.44
CA ASP A 117 -11.28 4.35 -8.31
C ASP A 117 -12.54 3.47 -8.25
N LEU A 118 -13.06 3.27 -7.03
CA LEU A 118 -14.16 2.37 -6.73
C LEU A 118 -15.51 3.05 -6.88
N ASP A 119 -15.56 4.36 -6.66
CA ASP A 119 -16.78 5.14 -6.52
C ASP A 119 -17.06 6.06 -7.70
N GLY A 120 -16.06 6.28 -8.57
CA GLY A 120 -16.12 6.98 -9.83
C GLY A 120 -15.80 8.48 -9.73
N ASP A 121 -15.33 8.96 -8.58
CA ASP A 121 -15.03 10.38 -8.36
C ASP A 121 -13.66 10.84 -8.92
N GLY A 122 -12.88 9.91 -9.48
CA GLY A 122 -11.55 10.13 -10.03
C GLY A 122 -10.42 10.11 -9.00
N VAL A 123 -10.72 9.88 -7.72
CA VAL A 123 -9.74 9.61 -6.66
C VAL A 123 -9.62 8.10 -6.49
N THR A 124 -8.39 7.61 -6.36
CA THR A 124 -8.14 6.17 -6.25
C THR A 124 -8.21 5.71 -4.80
N GLU A 125 -9.07 4.75 -4.48
CA GLU A 125 -9.03 4.02 -3.20
C GLU A 125 -8.00 2.89 -3.22
N VAL A 126 -7.64 2.42 -2.01
CA VAL A 126 -6.84 1.21 -1.85
C VAL A 126 -7.66 0.13 -1.15
N VAL A 127 -7.88 -0.98 -1.84
CA VAL A 127 -8.50 -2.18 -1.28
C VAL A 127 -7.41 -3.09 -0.71
N ILE A 128 -7.48 -3.36 0.60
CA ILE A 128 -6.60 -4.29 1.29
C ILE A 128 -7.33 -5.60 1.52
N VAL A 129 -6.76 -6.71 1.04
CA VAL A 129 -7.28 -8.07 1.24
C VAL A 129 -6.41 -8.79 2.25
N ALA A 130 -6.88 -8.86 3.49
CA ALA A 130 -6.17 -9.56 4.56
C ALA A 130 -6.16 -11.09 4.31
N PRO A 131 -5.09 -11.81 4.68
CA PRO A 131 -5.03 -13.26 4.57
C PRO A 131 -6.08 -13.92 5.46
N ASN A 132 -6.32 -15.20 5.20
CA ASN A 132 -7.41 -16.01 5.76
C ASN A 132 -7.29 -16.18 7.29
N GLN A 133 -7.71 -15.17 8.06
CA GLN A 133 -8.37 -15.37 9.36
C GLN A 133 -9.74 -16.02 9.10
N PRO A 134 -10.43 -16.66 10.08
CA PRO A 134 -11.55 -17.57 9.78
C PRO A 134 -12.62 -16.99 8.85
N ILE A 135 -12.77 -15.66 8.82
CA ILE A 135 -13.38 -14.91 7.72
C ILE A 135 -12.34 -13.93 7.16
N ARG A 136 -12.09 -14.00 5.85
CA ARG A 136 -11.23 -13.05 5.13
C ARG A 136 -11.74 -11.63 5.34
N LYS A 137 -10.90 -10.72 5.82
CA LYS A 137 -11.26 -9.30 5.96
C LYS A 137 -10.79 -8.50 4.75
N ILE A 138 -11.64 -7.59 4.29
CA ILE A 138 -11.32 -6.66 3.21
C ILE A 138 -11.60 -5.26 3.71
N TYR A 139 -10.62 -4.38 3.57
CA TYR A 139 -10.70 -2.98 3.95
C TYR A 139 -10.59 -2.10 2.72
N ILE A 140 -11.31 -0.98 2.72
CA ILE A 140 -11.21 0.06 1.70
C ILE A 140 -10.63 1.28 2.40
N TYR A 141 -9.47 1.73 1.95
CA TYR A 141 -8.80 2.95 2.41
C TYR A 141 -9.02 4.07 1.41
N LYS A 142 -9.28 5.27 1.92
CA LYS A 142 -9.49 6.48 1.14
C LYS A 142 -8.91 7.69 1.85
N TYR A 143 -8.69 8.77 1.12
CA TYR A 143 -8.32 10.06 1.71
C TYR A 143 -9.45 11.05 1.53
N THR A 144 -10.02 11.48 2.64
CA THR A 144 -11.20 12.35 2.65
C THR A 144 -10.97 13.48 3.64
N LYS A 145 -11.20 14.73 3.21
CA LYS A 145 -11.09 15.92 4.07
C LYS A 145 -9.74 16.03 4.82
N GLY A 146 -8.65 15.72 4.12
CA GLY A 146 -7.30 15.87 4.68
C GLY A 146 -6.83 14.72 5.57
N ARG A 147 -7.57 13.61 5.64
CA ARG A 147 -7.21 12.46 6.47
C ARG A 147 -7.45 11.13 5.78
N MET A 148 -6.63 10.14 6.15
CA MET A 148 -6.86 8.75 5.80
C MET A 148 -8.04 8.20 6.59
N GLU A 149 -9.00 7.63 5.89
CA GLU A 149 -10.15 6.92 6.44
C GLU A 149 -10.17 5.49 5.89
N TRP A 150 -10.82 4.59 6.60
CA TRP A 150 -11.01 3.21 6.14
C TRP A 150 -12.37 2.66 6.55
N THR A 151 -12.81 1.62 5.84
CA THR A 151 -14.04 0.88 6.18
C THR A 151 -13.86 -0.60 5.88
N GLU A 152 -14.30 -1.47 6.78
CA GLU A 152 -14.37 -2.91 6.53
C GLU A 152 -15.57 -3.23 5.62
N VAL A 153 -15.37 -4.03 4.59
CA VAL A 153 -16.40 -4.36 3.58
C VAL A 153 -17.64 -5.01 4.19
N THR A 154 -17.47 -5.85 5.20
CA THR A 154 -18.57 -6.50 5.93
C THR A 154 -19.44 -5.48 6.68
N GLU A 155 -18.83 -4.46 7.30
CA GLU A 155 -19.52 -3.35 7.95
C GLU A 155 -20.27 -2.49 6.93
N ALA A 156 -19.65 -2.19 5.78
CA ALA A 156 -20.25 -1.43 4.69
C ALA A 156 -21.47 -2.14 4.06
N LEU A 157 -21.55 -3.48 4.14
CA LEU A 157 -22.70 -4.25 3.67
C LEU A 157 -23.93 -4.06 4.56
N LYS A 158 -23.78 -3.70 5.85
CA LYS A 158 -24.88 -3.55 6.83
C LYS A 158 -25.86 -4.72 6.82
N ARG A 159 -25.36 -5.95 6.77
CA ARG A 159 -26.16 -7.20 6.64
C ARG A 159 -25.77 -8.22 7.70
N GLU A 160 -26.59 -9.27 7.77
CA GLU A 160 -26.29 -10.52 8.47
C GLU A 160 -24.88 -11.06 8.13
N PRO A 161 -24.27 -11.88 9.01
CA PRO A 161 -22.96 -12.46 8.79
C PRO A 161 -22.83 -13.12 7.41
N VAL A 162 -21.73 -12.82 6.73
CA VAL A 162 -21.35 -13.48 5.47
C VAL A 162 -20.30 -14.55 5.77
N ASP A 163 -20.40 -15.70 5.11
CA ASP A 163 -19.43 -16.79 5.31
C ASP A 163 -18.08 -16.44 4.70
N LYS A 164 -18.12 -15.71 3.58
CA LYS A 164 -16.94 -15.32 2.82
C LYS A 164 -17.17 -14.02 2.08
N ILE A 165 -16.12 -13.20 2.02
CA ILE A 165 -16.04 -12.03 1.16
C ILE A 165 -14.80 -12.14 0.27
N MET A 166 -14.96 -11.79 -1.00
CA MET A 166 -13.90 -11.77 -2.01
C MET A 166 -13.89 -10.44 -2.73
N TYR A 167 -12.71 -10.01 -3.17
CA TYR A 167 -12.55 -8.87 -4.06
C TYR A 167 -12.14 -9.37 -5.45
N ASP A 168 -12.89 -8.98 -6.46
CA ASP A 168 -12.59 -9.16 -7.88
C ASP A 168 -12.09 -7.82 -8.42
N SER A 169 -10.77 -7.64 -8.40
CA SER A 169 -10.11 -6.41 -8.85
C SER A 169 -10.36 -6.13 -10.33
N LYS A 170 -10.44 -7.16 -11.16
CA LYS A 170 -10.68 -7.02 -12.61
C LYS A 170 -12.01 -6.34 -12.90
N ASN A 171 -13.05 -6.66 -12.12
CA ASN A 171 -14.39 -6.08 -12.31
C ASN A 171 -14.73 -5.00 -11.29
N LYS A 172 -13.81 -4.66 -10.37
CA LYS A 172 -14.02 -3.75 -9.24
C LYS A 172 -15.25 -4.12 -8.39
N ARG A 173 -15.38 -5.42 -8.08
CA ARG A 173 -16.55 -5.98 -7.38
C ARG A 173 -16.19 -6.70 -6.11
N PHE A 174 -17.09 -6.60 -5.14
CA PHE A 174 -17.07 -7.39 -3.91
C PHE A 174 -18.07 -8.52 -4.05
N ILE A 175 -17.67 -9.74 -3.73
CA ILE A 175 -18.52 -10.93 -3.81
C ILE A 175 -18.70 -11.46 -2.40
N ALA A 176 -19.92 -11.34 -1.87
CA ALA A 176 -20.28 -11.91 -0.58
C ALA A 176 -21.00 -13.24 -0.77
N GLN A 177 -20.58 -14.25 -0.02
CA GLN A 177 -21.17 -15.58 -0.02
C GLN A 177 -21.90 -15.82 1.30
N SER A 178 -23.14 -16.30 1.20
CA SER A 178 -23.96 -16.79 2.32
C SER A 178 -24.58 -18.12 1.91
N GLY A 179 -24.10 -19.22 2.46
CA GLY A 179 -24.38 -20.58 2.03
C GLY A 179 -23.96 -20.81 0.57
N SER A 180 -24.91 -21.25 -0.25
CA SER A 180 -24.73 -21.46 -1.70
C SER A 180 -24.97 -20.21 -2.54
N VAL A 181 -25.36 -19.08 -1.93
CA VAL A 181 -25.72 -17.85 -2.64
C VAL A 181 -24.53 -16.90 -2.66
N ALA A 182 -24.03 -16.60 -3.86
CA ALA A 182 -23.05 -15.54 -4.10
C ALA A 182 -23.77 -14.27 -4.59
N THR A 183 -23.54 -13.15 -3.90
CA THR A 183 -24.07 -11.84 -4.30
C THR A 183 -22.93 -10.89 -4.61
N SER A 184 -23.01 -10.22 -5.75
CA SER A 184 -22.03 -9.24 -6.19
C SER A 184 -22.45 -7.82 -5.82
N TYR A 185 -21.48 -7.01 -5.40
CA TYR A 185 -21.66 -5.63 -4.99
C TYR A 185 -20.60 -4.75 -5.64
N ARG A 186 -20.96 -3.49 -5.87
CA ARG A 186 -20.04 -2.41 -6.20
C ARG A 186 -20.03 -1.37 -5.08
N TYR A 187 -18.96 -0.61 -4.97
CA TYR A 187 -18.93 0.54 -4.09
C TYR A 187 -19.83 1.65 -4.64
N ALA A 188 -20.42 2.44 -3.76
CA ALA A 188 -21.33 3.51 -4.11
C ALA A 188 -20.62 4.86 -4.06
N GLU A 189 -20.77 5.64 -5.12
CA GLU A 189 -20.31 7.03 -5.19
C GLU A 189 -20.68 7.83 -3.94
N GLY A 190 -19.66 8.40 -3.29
CA GLY A 190 -19.77 9.33 -2.17
C GLY A 190 -20.45 8.79 -0.91
N LYS A 191 -20.66 7.47 -0.82
CA LYS A 191 -21.36 6.85 0.30
C LYS A 191 -20.61 5.59 0.66
N ASP A 192 -20.06 5.52 1.87
CA ASP A 192 -19.35 4.34 2.42
C ASP A 192 -20.28 3.14 2.56
N ARG A 193 -20.71 2.58 1.43
CA ARG A 193 -21.73 1.55 1.31
C ARG A 193 -21.57 0.79 0.01
N LEU A 194 -22.04 -0.43 0.03
CA LEU A 194 -22.02 -1.34 -1.11
C LEU A 194 -23.43 -1.50 -1.70
N ILE A 195 -23.53 -1.43 -3.03
CA ILE A 195 -24.79 -1.60 -3.77
C ILE A 195 -24.75 -2.91 -4.52
N ARG A 196 -25.80 -3.72 -4.35
CA ARG A 196 -25.95 -4.99 -5.07
C ARG A 196 -26.00 -4.74 -6.59
N VAL A 197 -25.19 -5.48 -7.32
CA VAL A 197 -25.21 -5.50 -8.79
C VAL A 197 -26.21 -6.58 -9.22
N LYS A 198 -27.19 -6.20 -10.05
CA LYS A 198 -28.08 -7.19 -10.69
C LYS A 198 -27.26 -7.94 -11.74
N GLN A 199 -27.35 -9.28 -11.69
CA GLN A 199 -26.86 -10.14 -12.76
C GLN A 199 -27.75 -10.00 -13.99
#